data_AF-A0A926XXV5-F1
#
_entry.id   AF-A0A926XXV5-F1
#
_cell.length_a   1.000
_cell.length_b   1.000
_cell.length_c   1.000
_cell.angle_alpha   90.00
_cell.angle_beta   90.00
_cell.angle_gamma   90.00
#
_symmetry.space_group_name_H-M   'P 1'
#
loop_
_entity.id
_entity.type
_entity.pdbx_description
1 polymer ?
#
loop_
_entity_poly.entity_id
_entity_poly.type
_entity_poly.pdbx_seq_one_letter_code
_entity_poly.pdbx_strand_id
1 'polypeptide(L)'
;MRYKQPLRLFMGLLTVGSLMTLESCRDAQVQLEPQVNTANARLSADFMFYVLTDNNQLIKLNTQNPSANMGTITVTGVLNNERLTAIDFRPATGQLYAVSNGSRLYMINLASGVATALGTGPFSPAVNGDVVGFDFNPTVDRIRLITNKGQNLRLHPETGGLAMADGAINGVPGVALSGAAYTNNRSGATTTTLYDIDPITDKLYRQDPPNNGTLVEVGMLGIDIAGTGSFDIAPNGDAVAALISNNTQGFYQVNLSNGRVEYLGGLPGGMSIVGLAIPTEPVAYSADGSNNLWIFNPMSPSPVAKAITGMQPGETVYGLDFRPANGQLYVLGSTSRLYTINLGTGAATAVGGGPFSPTLSGTDIGFDFNPTVDRIRVVTNSGQDLRLNPNDGTLAAQDTPLNPGSPVVTAAAYTNNFAGSTATTLYDIDIRTANATLVIQNPPNNGTLVPVGGLGFSAEGGNGFDIGGTSNMGYALLRSGGTTTIYSINLGSGAASAVATIPGNPTVRGFALGLGF
;
A
#
# COMPACT_ATOMS: atom_id res chain seq x y z
N MET A 1 55.15 -51.91 -74.64
CA MET A 1 56.57 -51.72 -75.00
C MET A 1 57.24 -50.93 -73.89
N ARG A 2 58.42 -51.42 -73.47
CA ARG A 2 59.54 -50.83 -72.69
C ARG A 2 59.43 -49.33 -72.29
N TYR A 3 59.89 -48.81 -71.14
CA TYR A 3 60.86 -49.26 -70.12
C TYR A 3 60.94 -48.20 -68.97
N LYS A 4 61.39 -48.65 -67.79
CA LYS A 4 62.29 -47.98 -66.80
C LYS A 4 61.78 -46.85 -65.86
N GLN A 5 61.66 -47.21 -64.57
CA GLN A 5 62.39 -46.52 -63.48
C GLN A 5 63.87 -47.04 -63.44
N PRO A 6 64.85 -46.60 -62.60
CA PRO A 6 64.75 -45.84 -61.34
C PRO A 6 65.96 -44.93 -60.91
N LEU A 7 65.83 -44.31 -59.72
CA LEU A 7 66.82 -44.21 -58.61
C LEU A 7 68.00 -43.20 -58.60
N ARG A 8 68.08 -42.48 -57.45
CA ARG A 8 69.22 -42.15 -56.54
C ARG A 8 69.40 -40.64 -56.30
N LEU A 9 69.22 -40.11 -55.07
CA LEU A 9 69.94 -40.23 -53.78
C LEU A 9 70.91 -39.05 -53.59
N PHE A 10 70.69 -38.15 -52.61
CA PHE A 10 71.66 -37.82 -51.55
C PHE A 10 71.11 -36.86 -50.49
N MET A 11 71.50 -37.15 -49.24
CA MET A 11 71.23 -36.43 -47.99
C MET A 11 71.93 -35.06 -47.91
N GLY A 12 71.29 -34.12 -47.22
CA GLY A 12 71.90 -32.92 -46.67
C GLY A 12 71.05 -32.38 -45.51
N LEU A 13 71.50 -32.62 -44.29
CA LEU A 13 70.91 -32.15 -43.03
C LEU A 13 71.24 -30.65 -42.82
N LEU A 14 70.25 -29.81 -42.51
CA LEU A 14 70.46 -28.67 -41.61
C LEU A 14 69.14 -28.28 -40.93
N THR A 15 69.14 -28.42 -39.61
CA THR A 15 68.09 -28.02 -38.67
C THR A 15 68.07 -26.52 -38.45
N VAL A 16 66.86 -25.97 -38.23
CA VAL A 16 66.45 -25.00 -37.18
C VAL A 16 65.41 -24.03 -37.76
N GLY A 17 64.26 -23.93 -37.08
CA GLY A 17 63.36 -22.78 -37.21
C GLY A 17 61.92 -23.13 -37.55
N SER A 18 61.27 -23.94 -36.73
CA SER A 18 59.81 -24.11 -36.73
C SER A 18 59.14 -22.78 -36.37
N LEU A 19 58.53 -22.10 -37.34
CA LEU A 19 57.46 -21.13 -37.08
C LEU A 19 56.40 -21.30 -38.18
N MET A 20 55.63 -22.39 -38.08
CA MET A 20 54.38 -22.52 -38.81
C MET A 20 53.28 -21.92 -37.94
N THR A 21 52.66 -20.88 -38.48
CA THR A 21 51.45 -20.26 -37.96
C THR A 21 50.33 -21.31 -37.92
N LEU A 22 50.05 -21.83 -36.73
CA LEU A 22 48.76 -22.43 -36.44
C LEU A 22 47.76 -21.27 -36.33
N GLU A 23 46.91 -21.11 -37.33
CA GLU A 23 45.61 -20.47 -37.13
C GLU A 23 44.86 -21.32 -36.11
N SER A 24 44.89 -20.92 -34.85
CA SER A 24 43.86 -21.35 -33.91
C SER A 24 42.58 -20.60 -34.30
N CYS A 25 41.49 -21.35 -34.46
CA CYS A 25 40.17 -20.79 -34.24
C CYS A 25 40.19 -20.13 -32.86
N ARG A 26 40.30 -18.80 -32.83
CA ARG A 26 39.84 -18.04 -31.67
C ARG A 26 38.35 -18.31 -31.59
N ASP A 27 37.95 -19.11 -30.62
CA ASP A 27 36.64 -18.94 -30.02
C ASP A 27 36.53 -17.45 -29.73
N ALA A 28 35.61 -16.79 -30.42
CA ALA A 28 35.29 -15.41 -30.13
C ALA A 28 34.70 -15.43 -28.73
N GLN A 29 35.56 -15.28 -27.72
CA GLN A 29 35.12 -14.80 -26.43
C GLN A 29 34.43 -13.48 -26.74
N VAL A 30 33.10 -13.52 -26.73
CA VAL A 30 32.29 -12.32 -26.63
C VAL A 30 32.65 -11.74 -25.27
N GLN A 31 33.69 -10.92 -25.28
CA GLN A 31 33.98 -10.02 -24.20
C GLN A 31 32.80 -9.06 -24.23
N LEU A 32 31.79 -9.33 -23.39
CA LEU A 32 30.75 -8.38 -23.06
C LEU A 32 31.45 -7.25 -22.32
N GLU A 33 32.07 -6.34 -23.07
CA GLU A 33 32.39 -5.03 -22.52
C GLU A 33 31.07 -4.44 -22.01
N PRO A 34 31.00 -3.95 -20.76
CA PRO A 34 29.84 -3.23 -20.32
C PRO A 34 29.67 -2.05 -21.26
N GLN A 35 28.61 -2.06 -22.05
CA GLN A 35 28.12 -0.86 -22.70
C GLN A 35 27.73 0.08 -21.56
N VAL A 36 28.68 0.91 -21.12
CA VAL A 36 28.37 2.12 -20.35
C VAL A 36 27.66 3.04 -21.33
N ASN A 37 26.38 2.78 -21.53
CA ASN A 37 25.50 3.66 -22.26
C ASN A 37 25.40 4.93 -21.40
N THR A 38 26.12 5.99 -21.79
CA THR A 38 26.17 7.27 -21.08
C THR A 38 24.88 8.07 -21.22
N ALA A 39 23.90 7.58 -21.97
CA ALA A 39 22.52 7.95 -21.80
C ALA A 39 21.94 7.08 -20.68
N ASN A 40 21.84 7.62 -19.46
CA ASN A 40 21.10 6.96 -18.38
C ASN A 40 19.75 6.52 -18.97
N ALA A 41 19.50 5.21 -18.95
CA ALA A 41 18.16 4.72 -19.21
C ALA A 41 17.24 5.45 -18.25
N ARG A 42 16.12 5.94 -18.76
CA ARG A 42 15.09 6.55 -17.93
C ARG A 42 13.89 5.65 -18.02
N LEU A 43 13.34 5.33 -16.85
CA LEU A 43 11.97 4.88 -16.79
C LEU A 43 11.10 5.85 -17.59
N SER A 44 10.24 5.30 -18.43
CA SER A 44 9.28 6.13 -19.18
C SER A 44 8.32 6.86 -18.24
N ALA A 45 8.07 6.31 -17.05
CA ALA A 45 7.24 6.91 -16.02
C ALA A 45 8.04 7.82 -15.08
N ASP A 46 7.45 8.98 -14.81
CA ASP A 46 7.90 9.96 -13.82
C ASP A 46 7.05 9.79 -12.54
N PHE A 47 7.67 9.30 -11.47
CA PHE A 47 7.00 9.19 -10.18
C PHE A 47 7.94 9.38 -9.00
N MET A 48 7.35 9.74 -7.88
CA MET A 48 8.02 9.87 -6.60
C MET A 48 8.12 8.51 -5.92
N PHE A 49 9.22 8.25 -5.22
CA PHE A 49 9.39 7.10 -4.35
C PHE A 49 10.12 7.53 -3.07
N TYR A 50 10.11 6.65 -2.07
CA TYR A 50 10.80 6.86 -0.80
C TYR A 50 11.87 5.79 -0.61
N VAL A 51 13.02 6.20 -0.07
CA VAL A 51 14.03 5.27 0.44
C VAL A 51 14.19 5.45 1.93
N LEU A 52 14.35 4.34 2.65
CA LEU A 52 14.65 4.30 4.07
C LEU A 52 16.16 4.17 4.26
N THR A 53 16.74 5.07 5.05
CA THR A 53 18.15 5.02 5.45
C THR A 53 18.36 4.20 6.72
N ASP A 54 19.60 3.83 6.98
CA ASP A 54 20.04 3.12 8.16
C ASP A 54 19.93 3.87 9.49
N ASN A 55 19.74 5.18 9.43
CA ASN A 55 19.50 6.06 10.57
C ASN A 55 18.03 6.48 10.72
N ASN A 56 17.09 5.67 10.22
CA ASN A 56 15.63 5.90 10.28
C ASN A 56 15.20 7.24 9.65
N GLN A 57 15.71 7.56 8.46
CA GLN A 57 15.22 8.70 7.67
C GLN A 57 14.56 8.20 6.39
N LEU A 58 13.46 8.84 5.99
CA LEU A 58 12.87 8.65 4.68
C LEU A 58 13.36 9.77 3.76
N ILE A 59 13.94 9.41 2.63
CA ILE A 59 14.34 10.35 1.59
C ILE A 59 13.37 10.22 0.44
N LYS A 60 12.73 11.34 0.08
CA LYS A 60 11.83 11.43 -1.05
C LYS A 60 12.65 11.68 -2.31
N LEU A 61 12.51 10.81 -3.30
CA LEU A 61 13.27 10.82 -4.55
C LEU A 61 12.34 10.70 -5.75
N ASN A 62 12.86 10.98 -6.94
CA ASN A 62 12.12 10.89 -8.20
C ASN A 62 12.85 10.01 -9.22
N THR A 63 12.12 9.20 -9.98
CA THR A 63 12.71 8.25 -10.93
C THR A 63 13.53 8.91 -12.04
N GLN A 64 13.24 10.17 -12.39
CA GLN A 64 13.94 10.93 -13.43
C GLN A 64 15.24 11.56 -12.94
N ASN A 65 15.40 11.73 -11.61
CA ASN A 65 16.61 12.24 -10.99
C ASN A 65 16.82 11.61 -9.58
N PRO A 66 17.15 10.32 -9.50
CA PRO A 66 17.22 9.58 -8.23
C PRO A 66 18.33 10.09 -7.29
N SER A 67 19.29 10.87 -7.80
CA SER A 67 20.36 11.46 -7.00
C SER A 67 19.94 12.72 -6.24
N ALA A 68 18.84 13.35 -6.65
CA ALA A 68 18.35 14.58 -6.04
C ALA A 68 17.41 14.27 -4.86
N ASN A 69 17.84 14.64 -3.66
CA ASN A 69 16.99 14.62 -2.48
C ASN A 69 15.88 15.68 -2.62
N MET A 70 14.62 15.24 -2.70
CA MET A 70 13.44 16.11 -2.79
C MET A 70 12.74 16.34 -1.45
N GLY A 71 13.26 15.76 -0.38
CA GLY A 71 12.77 15.93 0.98
C GLY A 71 13.28 14.83 1.90
N THR A 72 13.58 15.21 3.14
CA THR A 72 13.99 14.28 4.19
C THR A 72 13.00 14.33 5.34
N ILE A 73 12.52 13.17 5.76
CA ILE A 73 11.65 12.99 6.92
C ILE A 73 12.41 12.14 7.94
N THR A 74 12.71 12.70 9.10
CA THR A 74 13.27 11.91 10.21
C THR A 74 12.16 11.11 10.86
N VAL A 75 12.31 9.78 10.92
CA VAL A 75 11.32 8.91 11.55
C VAL A 75 11.54 8.92 13.07
N THR A 76 10.47 9.21 13.81
CA THR A 76 10.43 9.19 15.29
C THR A 76 9.39 8.20 15.78
N GLY A 77 9.29 7.93 17.08
CA GLY A 77 8.29 6.99 17.63
C GLY A 77 8.64 5.50 17.48
N VAL A 78 9.75 5.17 16.81
CA VAL A 78 10.35 3.83 16.85
C VAL A 78 10.84 3.54 18.27
N LEU A 79 10.59 2.33 18.78
CA LEU A 79 10.93 1.99 20.17
C LEU A 79 12.45 1.93 20.40
N ASN A 80 12.87 2.18 21.64
CA ASN A 80 14.29 2.22 22.00
C ASN A 80 15.02 0.93 21.59
N ASN A 81 16.20 1.08 21.00
CA ASN A 81 17.05 0.01 20.46
C ASN A 81 16.50 -0.71 19.21
N GLU A 82 15.41 -0.21 18.62
CA GLU A 82 14.91 -0.71 17.34
C GLU A 82 15.33 0.20 16.19
N ARG A 83 15.54 -0.43 15.03
CA ARG A 83 15.81 0.23 13.76
C ARG A 83 14.89 -0.36 12.71
N LEU A 84 14.37 0.50 11.83
CA LEU A 84 13.57 0.07 10.70
C LEU A 84 14.47 -0.61 9.66
N THR A 85 14.02 -1.74 9.13
CA THR A 85 14.81 -2.58 8.22
C THR A 85 14.21 -2.65 6.82
N ALA A 86 12.90 -2.45 6.67
CA ALA A 86 12.24 -2.37 5.37
C ALA A 86 10.95 -1.54 5.48
N ILE A 87 10.46 -1.07 4.33
CA ILE A 87 9.25 -0.26 4.19
C ILE A 87 8.45 -0.71 2.97
N ASP A 88 7.14 -0.54 3.02
CA ASP A 88 6.27 -0.65 1.83
C ASP A 88 4.93 0.08 2.05
N PHE A 89 4.28 0.52 0.97
CA PHE A 89 2.96 1.13 1.00
C PHE A 89 1.86 0.08 0.90
N ARG A 90 0.86 0.15 1.79
CA ARG A 90 -0.31 -0.72 1.74
C ARG A 90 -1.28 -0.26 0.63
N PRO A 91 -1.54 -1.04 -0.43
CA PRO A 91 -2.42 -0.58 -1.52
C PRO A 91 -3.85 -0.33 -1.08
N ALA A 92 -4.31 -1.08 -0.08
CA ALA A 92 -5.65 -0.98 0.43
C ALA A 92 -5.92 0.33 1.20
N THR A 93 -4.89 1.02 1.69
CA THR A 93 -5.07 2.28 2.46
C THR A 93 -4.14 3.42 2.05
N GLY A 94 -3.09 3.17 1.27
CA GLY A 94 -2.06 4.14 0.89
C GLY A 94 -1.07 4.52 1.99
N GLN A 95 -1.16 3.89 3.17
CA GLN A 95 -0.26 4.21 4.28
C GLN A 95 1.10 3.54 4.10
N LEU A 96 2.17 4.22 4.51
CA LEU A 96 3.50 3.64 4.58
C LEU A 96 3.65 2.80 5.85
N TYR A 97 4.04 1.54 5.68
CA TYR A 97 4.40 0.63 6.75
C TYR A 97 5.90 0.40 6.80
N ALA A 98 6.40 0.04 7.97
CA ALA A 98 7.76 -0.39 8.17
C ALA A 98 7.82 -1.60 9.11
N VAL A 99 8.85 -2.42 8.96
CA VAL A 99 9.22 -3.46 9.93
C VAL A 99 10.54 -3.10 10.60
N SER A 100 10.65 -3.38 11.90
CA SER A 100 11.89 -3.19 12.66
C SER A 100 12.66 -4.50 12.89
N ASN A 101 13.95 -4.38 13.22
CA ASN A 101 14.76 -5.48 13.74
C ASN A 101 14.24 -6.05 15.08
N GLY A 102 13.33 -5.33 15.76
CA GLY A 102 12.61 -5.80 16.95
C GLY A 102 11.40 -6.68 16.63
N SER A 103 11.17 -7.06 15.37
CA SER A 103 10.00 -7.81 14.91
C SER A 103 8.68 -7.10 15.21
N ARG A 104 8.60 -5.80 14.90
CA ARG A 104 7.37 -5.01 15.01
C ARG A 104 7.04 -4.32 13.70
N LEU A 105 5.74 -4.19 13.45
CA LEU A 105 5.22 -3.37 12.37
C LEU A 105 4.90 -1.97 12.87
N TYR A 106 5.16 -0.97 12.03
CA TYR A 106 4.88 0.43 12.28
C TYR A 106 4.09 1.01 11.10
N MET A 107 3.15 1.91 11.37
CA MET A 107 2.63 2.85 10.37
C MET A 107 3.38 4.18 10.51
N ILE A 108 3.86 4.74 9.41
CA ILE A 108 4.59 6.01 9.41
C ILE A 108 3.73 7.10 8.80
N ASN A 109 3.51 8.18 9.55
CA ASN A 109 2.90 9.38 9.00
C ASN A 109 3.95 10.14 8.18
N LEU A 110 3.75 10.26 6.87
CA LEU A 110 4.70 10.91 5.96
C LEU A 110 4.80 12.44 6.13
N ALA A 111 3.81 13.09 6.74
CA ALA A 111 3.85 14.52 6.99
C ALA A 111 4.68 14.87 8.24
N SER A 112 4.58 14.06 9.30
CA SER A 112 5.25 14.32 10.58
C SER A 112 6.49 13.46 10.84
N GLY A 113 6.64 12.33 10.16
CA GLY A 113 7.66 11.32 10.44
C GLY A 113 7.38 10.47 11.69
N VAL A 114 6.24 10.62 12.35
CA VAL A 114 5.91 9.80 13.53
C VAL A 114 5.53 8.39 13.09
N ALA A 115 6.25 7.39 13.60
CA ALA A 115 5.93 5.98 13.48
C ALA A 115 5.09 5.52 14.68
N THR A 116 3.96 4.88 14.42
CA THR A 116 3.10 4.26 15.43
C THR A 116 3.22 2.75 15.35
N ALA A 117 3.62 2.11 16.45
CA ALA A 117 3.72 0.66 16.53
C ALA A 117 2.33 0.01 16.42
N LEU A 118 2.24 -1.08 15.64
CA LEU A 118 1.06 -1.92 15.52
C LEU A 118 1.15 -3.12 16.47
N GLY A 119 0.01 -3.47 17.06
CA GLY A 119 -0.09 -4.56 18.02
C GLY A 119 0.45 -4.19 19.41
N THR A 120 0.35 -5.13 20.35
CA THR A 120 0.78 -4.92 21.75
C THR A 120 2.23 -5.37 22.01
N GLY A 121 2.87 -6.02 21.03
CA GLY A 121 4.17 -6.66 21.19
C GLY A 121 4.79 -7.03 19.84
N PRO A 122 6.02 -7.57 19.85
CA PRO A 122 6.63 -8.09 18.63
C PRO A 122 5.85 -9.30 18.11
N PHE A 123 5.80 -9.47 16.79
CA PHE A 123 5.25 -10.69 16.21
C PHE A 123 6.18 -11.88 16.42
N SER A 124 5.62 -13.09 16.35
CA SER A 124 6.34 -14.35 16.47
C SER A 124 5.96 -15.28 15.32
N PRO A 125 6.90 -16.04 14.70
CA PRO A 125 8.33 -16.08 15.03
C PRO A 125 9.04 -14.76 14.73
N ALA A 126 10.09 -14.44 15.48
CA ALA A 126 10.89 -13.25 15.27
C ALA A 126 11.58 -13.28 13.90
N VAL A 127 11.90 -12.10 13.37
CA VAL A 127 12.72 -11.94 12.16
C VAL A 127 14.03 -12.70 12.33
N ASN A 128 14.31 -13.60 11.40
CA ASN A 128 15.53 -14.42 11.39
C ASN A 128 16.41 -14.02 10.22
N GLY A 129 17.43 -13.21 10.46
CA GLY A 129 18.34 -12.69 9.44
C GLY A 129 18.52 -11.18 9.54
N ASP A 130 19.44 -10.65 8.75
CA ASP A 130 19.82 -9.23 8.76
C ASP A 130 19.28 -8.45 7.55
N VAL A 131 18.75 -9.17 6.56
CA VAL A 131 18.16 -8.60 5.34
C VAL A 131 16.73 -9.08 5.23
N VAL A 132 15.82 -8.14 4.96
CA VAL A 132 14.38 -8.38 4.94
C VAL A 132 13.81 -7.89 3.61
N GLY A 133 13.17 -8.79 2.86
CA GLY A 133 12.22 -8.42 1.82
C GLY A 133 10.84 -8.23 2.44
N PHE A 134 10.16 -7.14 2.10
CA PHE A 134 8.93 -6.71 2.75
C PHE A 134 8.01 -6.07 1.72
N ASP A 135 6.84 -6.66 1.48
CA ASP A 135 5.93 -6.15 0.45
C ASP A 135 4.47 -6.56 0.69
N PHE A 136 3.53 -5.70 0.33
CA PHE A 136 2.10 -5.96 0.41
C PHE A 136 1.60 -6.75 -0.79
N ASN A 137 0.89 -7.84 -0.53
CA ASN A 137 0.11 -8.48 -1.58
C ASN A 137 -1.21 -7.72 -1.79
N PRO A 138 -1.43 -7.04 -2.93
CA PRO A 138 -2.64 -6.24 -3.17
C PRO A 138 -3.93 -7.06 -3.35
N THR A 139 -3.83 -8.38 -3.57
CA THR A 139 -5.02 -9.24 -3.72
C THR A 139 -5.58 -9.71 -2.38
N VAL A 140 -4.71 -10.16 -1.47
CA VAL A 140 -5.11 -10.73 -0.18
C VAL A 140 -4.96 -9.76 1.00
N ASP A 141 -4.37 -8.59 0.76
CA ASP A 141 -4.12 -7.55 1.77
C ASP A 141 -3.34 -8.10 2.98
N ARG A 142 -2.20 -8.72 2.67
CA ARG A 142 -1.26 -9.26 3.67
C ARG A 142 0.15 -8.83 3.31
N ILE A 143 0.98 -8.67 4.33
CA ILE A 143 2.38 -8.33 4.18
C ILE A 143 3.16 -9.64 4.04
N ARG A 144 3.96 -9.75 2.98
CA ARG A 144 4.99 -10.77 2.84
C ARG A 144 6.26 -10.27 3.52
N LEU A 145 6.85 -11.12 4.36
CA LEU A 145 8.16 -10.89 4.94
C LEU A 145 9.04 -12.10 4.64
N ILE A 146 10.13 -11.87 3.91
CA ILE A 146 11.16 -12.88 3.66
C ILE A 146 12.50 -12.44 4.21
N THR A 147 13.42 -13.37 4.45
CA THR A 147 14.77 -13.02 4.90
C THR A 147 15.86 -13.77 4.15
N ASN A 148 17.09 -13.26 4.25
CA ASN A 148 18.29 -13.92 3.75
C ASN A 148 18.63 -15.25 4.46
N LYS A 149 17.84 -15.69 5.43
CA LYS A 149 17.93 -17.03 6.06
C LYS A 149 16.81 -17.98 5.60
N GLY A 150 16.07 -17.60 4.56
CA GLY A 150 14.99 -18.40 3.99
C GLY A 150 13.71 -18.41 4.81
N GLN A 151 13.56 -17.48 5.76
CA GLN A 151 12.28 -17.28 6.46
C GLN A 151 11.25 -16.72 5.48
N ASN A 152 9.99 -17.14 5.63
CA ASN A 152 8.88 -16.72 4.79
C ASN A 152 7.60 -16.60 5.63
N LEU A 153 7.18 -15.37 5.93
CA LEU A 153 6.04 -15.07 6.80
C LEU A 153 4.98 -14.25 6.05
N ARG A 154 3.73 -14.41 6.48
CA ARG A 154 2.64 -13.47 6.22
C ARG A 154 2.23 -12.78 7.50
N LEU A 155 2.15 -11.45 7.47
CA LEU A 155 1.74 -10.62 8.61
C LEU A 155 0.40 -9.91 8.32
N HIS A 156 -0.32 -9.61 9.39
CA HIS A 156 -1.55 -8.83 9.38
C HIS A 156 -1.24 -7.33 9.48
N PRO A 157 -1.62 -6.50 8.49
CA PRO A 157 -1.45 -5.04 8.60
C PRO A 157 -2.31 -4.38 9.68
N GLU A 158 -3.41 -5.02 10.09
CA GLU A 158 -4.36 -4.48 11.05
C GLU A 158 -4.01 -4.82 12.52
N THR A 159 -3.22 -5.87 12.76
CA THR A 159 -2.87 -6.31 14.12
C THR A 159 -1.38 -6.23 14.43
N GLY A 160 -0.52 -6.10 13.41
CA GLY A 160 0.92 -6.19 13.57
C GLY A 160 1.45 -7.62 13.78
N GLY A 161 0.56 -8.62 13.83
CA GLY A 161 0.88 -10.02 14.18
C GLY A 161 1.08 -10.95 12.98
N LEU A 162 1.50 -12.19 13.27
CA LEU A 162 1.63 -13.25 12.28
C LEU A 162 0.24 -13.70 11.79
N ALA A 163 0.05 -13.70 10.47
CA ALA A 163 -1.08 -14.36 9.81
C ALA A 163 -0.78 -15.84 9.56
N MET A 164 0.41 -16.14 9.01
CA MET A 164 0.87 -17.50 8.79
C MET A 164 2.39 -17.55 8.64
N ALA A 165 3.02 -18.60 9.17
CA ALA A 165 4.36 -18.98 8.78
C ALA A 165 4.25 -19.91 7.57
N ASP A 166 4.77 -19.47 6.43
CA ASP A 166 4.68 -20.19 5.16
C ASP A 166 5.88 -21.14 4.99
N GLY A 167 5.87 -21.93 3.91
CA GLY A 167 7.02 -22.78 3.55
C GLY A 167 8.29 -21.96 3.40
N ALA A 168 9.38 -22.42 4.04
CA ALA A 168 10.69 -21.79 3.93
C ALA A 168 11.14 -21.69 2.46
N ILE A 169 11.93 -20.66 2.15
CA ILE A 169 12.43 -20.44 0.79
C ILE A 169 13.22 -21.67 0.31
N ASN A 170 12.90 -22.16 -0.89
CA ASN A 170 13.44 -23.41 -1.45
C ASN A 170 13.53 -23.39 -2.99
N GLY A 171 14.05 -24.47 -3.57
CA GLY A 171 14.25 -24.63 -5.02
C GLY A 171 15.64 -24.22 -5.50
N VAL A 172 16.34 -23.37 -4.74
CA VAL A 172 17.70 -22.91 -5.05
C VAL A 172 18.60 -23.11 -3.83
N PRO A 173 19.63 -23.99 -3.91
CA PRO A 173 20.54 -24.22 -2.78
C PRO A 173 21.33 -22.96 -2.41
N GLY A 174 21.32 -22.59 -1.11
CA GLY A 174 22.13 -21.49 -0.59
C GLY A 174 21.60 -20.08 -0.89
N VAL A 175 20.37 -19.97 -1.41
CA VAL A 175 19.73 -18.68 -1.71
C VAL A 175 19.62 -17.78 -0.47
N ALA A 176 19.84 -16.49 -0.65
CA ALA A 176 19.80 -15.50 0.42
C ALA A 176 19.11 -14.22 -0.05
N LEU A 177 17.78 -14.31 -0.24
CA LEU A 177 16.96 -13.23 -0.82
C LEU A 177 17.14 -11.89 -0.11
N SER A 178 17.24 -10.83 -0.90
CA SER A 178 17.45 -9.47 -0.38
C SER A 178 16.26 -8.54 -0.57
N GLY A 179 15.43 -8.76 -1.59
CA GLY A 179 14.23 -7.96 -1.87
C GLY A 179 13.08 -8.80 -2.39
N ALA A 180 11.86 -8.35 -2.18
CA ALA A 180 10.61 -8.97 -2.60
C ALA A 180 9.65 -7.88 -3.07
N ALA A 181 8.90 -8.11 -4.14
CA ALA A 181 7.87 -7.18 -4.60
C ALA A 181 6.71 -7.87 -5.33
N TYR A 182 5.47 -7.45 -5.06
CA TYR A 182 4.29 -7.90 -5.79
C TYR A 182 3.92 -6.97 -6.94
N THR A 183 3.52 -7.57 -8.06
CA THR A 183 2.89 -6.84 -9.18
C THR A 183 1.48 -6.35 -8.84
N ASN A 184 0.97 -5.42 -9.66
CA ASN A 184 -0.38 -4.85 -9.57
C ASN A 184 -0.63 -4.12 -8.24
N ASN A 185 0.32 -3.28 -7.81
CA ASN A 185 0.34 -2.60 -6.52
C ASN A 185 -0.77 -1.52 -6.36
N ARG A 186 -2.03 -1.93 -6.47
CA ARG A 186 -3.25 -1.11 -6.42
C ARG A 186 -4.36 -1.87 -5.71
N SER A 187 -5.22 -1.16 -4.98
CA SER A 187 -6.39 -1.80 -4.37
C SER A 187 -7.36 -2.34 -5.43
N GLY A 188 -8.05 -3.42 -5.10
CA GLY A 188 -8.96 -4.10 -6.03
C GLY A 188 -8.27 -5.00 -7.07
N ALA A 189 -6.94 -5.17 -7.01
CA ALA A 189 -6.24 -6.13 -7.85
C ALA A 189 -6.80 -7.55 -7.68
N THR A 190 -6.98 -8.25 -8.80
CA THR A 190 -7.51 -9.63 -8.84
C THR A 190 -6.41 -10.67 -9.07
N THR A 191 -5.22 -10.24 -9.46
CA THR A 191 -4.04 -11.10 -9.68
C THR A 191 -2.79 -10.42 -9.13
N THR A 192 -1.85 -11.23 -8.66
CA THR A 192 -0.53 -10.80 -8.19
C THR A 192 0.52 -11.82 -8.60
N THR A 193 1.76 -11.38 -8.68
CA THR A 193 2.95 -12.22 -8.85
C THR A 193 4.05 -11.65 -7.96
N LEU A 194 4.65 -12.51 -7.14
CA LEU A 194 5.76 -12.17 -6.25
C LEU A 194 7.09 -12.42 -6.96
N TYR A 195 7.95 -11.42 -6.96
CA TYR A 195 9.32 -11.52 -7.46
C TYR A 195 10.30 -11.29 -6.33
N ASP A 196 11.42 -12.03 -6.36
CA ASP A 196 12.49 -11.93 -5.38
C ASP A 196 13.84 -11.68 -6.07
N ILE A 197 14.70 -10.90 -5.42
CA ILE A 197 16.08 -10.67 -5.85
C ILE A 197 17.02 -11.45 -4.94
N ASP A 198 17.95 -12.21 -5.54
CA ASP A 198 18.98 -12.94 -4.83
C ASP A 198 20.39 -12.44 -5.20
N PRO A 199 21.15 -11.89 -4.25
CA PRO A 199 22.53 -11.46 -4.47
C PRO A 199 23.54 -12.61 -4.50
N ILE A 200 23.18 -13.84 -4.13
CA ILE A 200 24.12 -14.98 -4.20
C ILE A 200 24.21 -15.53 -5.62
N THR A 201 23.09 -15.54 -6.34
CA THR A 201 23.02 -16.08 -7.70
C THR A 201 22.92 -14.99 -8.77
N ASP A 202 22.87 -13.72 -8.39
CA ASP A 202 22.68 -12.56 -9.28
C ASP A 202 21.47 -12.73 -10.20
N LYS A 203 20.35 -13.17 -9.64
CA LYS A 203 19.13 -13.51 -10.39
C LYS A 203 17.88 -12.89 -9.80
N LEU A 204 16.93 -12.67 -10.69
CA LEU A 204 15.53 -12.47 -10.36
C LEU A 204 14.83 -13.84 -10.34
N TYR A 205 14.01 -14.05 -9.31
CA TYR A 205 13.15 -15.23 -9.18
C TYR A 205 11.69 -14.80 -9.08
N ARG A 206 10.79 -15.71 -9.43
CA ARG A 206 9.38 -15.66 -9.05
C ARG A 206 9.17 -16.65 -7.90
N GLN A 207 8.50 -16.23 -6.84
CA GLN A 207 8.08 -17.14 -5.77
C GLN A 207 6.73 -17.75 -6.13
N ASP A 208 6.71 -19.03 -6.53
CA ASP A 208 5.55 -19.66 -7.17
C ASP A 208 5.35 -21.12 -6.74
N PRO A 209 4.32 -21.44 -5.94
CA PRO A 209 3.42 -20.49 -5.27
C PRO A 209 4.14 -19.78 -4.09
N PRO A 210 3.81 -18.52 -3.77
CA PRO A 210 4.44 -17.77 -2.69
C PRO A 210 4.42 -18.50 -1.33
N ASN A 211 3.29 -19.13 -1.00
CA ASN A 211 3.12 -19.79 0.31
C ASN A 211 3.97 -21.06 0.47
N ASN A 212 4.50 -21.63 -0.63
CA ASN A 212 5.41 -22.77 -0.56
C ASN A 212 6.87 -22.34 -0.41
N GLY A 213 7.20 -21.06 -0.65
CA GLY A 213 8.59 -20.60 -0.67
C GLY A 213 9.38 -21.04 -1.91
N THR A 214 8.72 -21.66 -2.90
CA THR A 214 9.42 -22.23 -4.07
C THR A 214 9.82 -21.14 -5.05
N LEU A 215 11.12 -21.08 -5.35
CA LEU A 215 11.66 -20.15 -6.33
C LEU A 215 11.69 -20.76 -7.73
N VAL A 216 11.23 -19.97 -8.69
CA VAL A 216 11.29 -20.25 -10.13
C VAL A 216 12.15 -19.19 -10.78
N GLU A 217 13.23 -19.58 -11.44
CA GLU A 217 14.16 -18.65 -12.09
C GLU A 217 13.45 -17.82 -13.18
N VAL A 218 13.69 -16.51 -13.18
CA VAL A 218 13.30 -15.60 -14.26
C VAL A 218 14.49 -15.32 -15.16
N GLY A 219 15.63 -14.97 -14.57
CA GLY A 219 16.89 -14.78 -15.29
C GLY A 219 17.91 -13.94 -14.53
N MET A 220 19.10 -13.78 -15.12
CA MET A 220 20.22 -13.07 -14.50
C MET A 220 19.99 -11.54 -14.49
N LEU A 221 20.39 -10.89 -13.40
CA LEU A 221 20.38 -9.43 -13.27
C LEU A 221 21.37 -8.79 -14.27
N GLY A 222 22.45 -9.48 -14.61
CA GLY A 222 23.48 -9.00 -15.53
C GLY A 222 24.53 -8.09 -14.88
N ILE A 223 24.50 -7.96 -13.56
CA ILE A 223 25.52 -7.34 -12.72
C ILE A 223 25.73 -8.23 -11.48
N ASP A 224 26.93 -8.18 -10.91
CA ASP A 224 27.26 -8.79 -9.62
C ASP A 224 26.81 -7.83 -8.50
N ILE A 225 25.89 -8.28 -7.66
CA ILE A 225 25.34 -7.50 -6.55
C ILE A 225 25.73 -8.09 -5.20
N ALA A 226 25.80 -7.24 -4.18
CA ALA A 226 26.12 -7.67 -2.82
C ALA A 226 25.17 -7.08 -1.78
N GLY A 227 25.03 -7.77 -0.65
CA GLY A 227 24.38 -7.23 0.56
C GLY A 227 22.88 -7.00 0.42
N THR A 228 22.40 -5.92 1.03
CA THR A 228 20.97 -5.55 1.03
C THR A 228 20.60 -4.89 -0.28
N GLY A 229 19.58 -5.44 -0.96
CA GLY A 229 18.89 -4.81 -2.07
C GLY A 229 17.46 -4.50 -1.66
N SER A 230 16.94 -3.32 -2.01
CA SER A 230 15.51 -3.00 -1.85
C SER A 230 14.85 -3.00 -3.22
N PHE A 231 13.63 -3.51 -3.31
CA PHE A 231 12.95 -3.78 -4.57
C PHE A 231 11.46 -3.52 -4.41
N ASP A 232 10.84 -2.84 -5.38
CA ASP A 232 9.41 -2.56 -5.38
C ASP A 232 8.91 -2.45 -6.83
N ILE A 233 7.61 -2.69 -7.04
CA ILE A 233 6.92 -2.63 -8.32
C ILE A 233 5.78 -1.61 -8.23
N ALA A 234 5.86 -0.58 -9.06
CA ALA A 234 4.87 0.49 -9.12
C ALA A 234 3.51 -0.03 -9.63
N PRO A 235 2.40 0.70 -9.37
CA PRO A 235 1.07 0.34 -9.85
C PRO A 235 0.95 0.17 -11.38
N ASN A 236 1.84 0.82 -12.14
CA ASN A 236 1.91 0.73 -13.60
C ASN A 236 2.76 -0.46 -14.11
N GLY A 237 3.37 -1.23 -13.21
CA GLY A 237 4.22 -2.39 -13.53
C GLY A 237 5.71 -2.08 -13.65
N ASP A 238 6.14 -0.82 -13.52
CA ASP A 238 7.57 -0.49 -13.50
C ASP A 238 8.22 -1.00 -12.21
N ALA A 239 9.22 -1.85 -12.36
CA ALA A 239 9.93 -2.45 -11.24
C ALA A 239 11.29 -1.77 -11.04
N VAL A 240 11.60 -1.38 -9.80
CA VAL A 240 12.82 -0.65 -9.47
C VAL A 240 13.50 -1.22 -8.24
N ALA A 241 14.83 -1.13 -8.22
CA ALA A 241 15.63 -1.61 -7.11
C ALA A 241 16.76 -0.64 -6.75
N ALA A 242 17.06 -0.56 -5.45
CA ALA A 242 18.31 -0.03 -4.94
C ALA A 242 19.27 -1.21 -4.71
N LEU A 243 20.32 -1.33 -5.53
CA LEU A 243 21.25 -2.46 -5.52
C LEU A 243 22.68 -1.97 -5.29
N ILE A 244 23.49 -2.77 -4.61
CA ILE A 244 24.92 -2.48 -4.40
C ILE A 244 25.73 -3.31 -5.38
N SER A 245 26.50 -2.65 -6.24
CA SER A 245 27.46 -3.29 -7.13
C SER A 245 28.79 -2.54 -7.06
N ASN A 246 29.92 -3.26 -7.03
CA ASN A 246 31.25 -2.66 -6.85
C ASN A 246 31.33 -1.67 -5.67
N ASN A 247 30.73 -2.04 -4.53
CA ASN A 247 30.64 -1.21 -3.30
C ASN A 247 29.91 0.13 -3.48
N THR A 248 29.16 0.32 -4.57
CA THR A 248 28.39 1.54 -4.84
C THR A 248 26.91 1.20 -4.91
N GLN A 249 26.09 1.92 -4.14
CA GLN A 249 24.65 1.78 -4.21
C GLN A 249 24.10 2.58 -5.40
N GLY A 250 23.34 1.91 -6.25
CA GLY A 250 22.73 2.48 -7.45
C GLY A 250 21.24 2.22 -7.50
N PHE A 251 20.53 3.03 -8.29
CA PHE A 251 19.13 2.86 -8.61
C PHE A 251 18.99 2.21 -9.99
N TYR A 252 18.18 1.16 -10.08
CA TYR A 252 18.06 0.33 -11.27
C TYR A 252 16.58 0.07 -11.61
N GLN A 253 16.28 -0.02 -12.90
CA GLN A 253 15.06 -0.65 -13.38
C GLN A 253 15.30 -2.16 -13.46
N VAL A 254 14.30 -2.96 -13.09
CA VAL A 254 14.35 -4.43 -13.17
C VAL A 254 13.38 -4.90 -14.26
N ASN A 255 13.87 -5.67 -15.23
CA ASN A 255 12.99 -6.27 -16.22
C ASN A 255 12.38 -7.57 -15.68
N LEU A 256 11.09 -7.54 -15.34
CA LEU A 256 10.38 -8.70 -14.76
C LEU A 256 10.25 -9.91 -15.68
N SER A 257 10.49 -9.76 -17.00
CA SER A 257 10.37 -10.87 -17.95
C SER A 257 11.65 -11.69 -18.12
N ASN A 258 12.82 -11.10 -17.85
CA ASN A 258 14.11 -11.75 -18.08
C ASN A 258 15.15 -11.51 -16.97
N GLY A 259 14.80 -10.77 -15.92
CA GLY A 259 15.65 -10.48 -14.78
C GLY A 259 16.66 -9.34 -14.97
N ARG A 260 16.97 -8.93 -16.21
CA ARG A 260 18.05 -7.94 -16.44
C ARG A 260 17.74 -6.61 -15.77
N VAL A 261 18.76 -6.03 -15.14
CA VAL A 261 18.68 -4.68 -14.57
C VAL A 261 19.33 -3.65 -15.47
N GLU A 262 18.81 -2.43 -15.43
CA GLU A 262 19.35 -1.28 -16.15
C GLU A 262 19.58 -0.12 -15.18
N TYR A 263 20.76 0.48 -15.24
CA TYR A 263 21.13 1.56 -14.32
C TYR A 263 20.40 2.86 -14.67
N LEU A 264 19.66 3.40 -13.70
CA LEU A 264 18.88 4.64 -13.84
C LEU A 264 19.62 5.85 -13.27
N GLY A 265 20.48 5.64 -12.27
CA GLY A 265 21.28 6.70 -11.67
C GLY A 265 21.77 6.38 -10.27
N GLY A 266 22.59 7.28 -9.73
CA GLY A 266 23.04 7.20 -8.34
C GLY A 266 21.93 7.60 -7.39
N LEU A 267 22.01 7.10 -6.15
CA LEU A 267 21.21 7.61 -5.02
C LEU A 267 22.00 8.72 -4.30
N PRO A 268 21.37 9.54 -3.44
CA PRO A 268 22.09 10.62 -2.80
C PRO A 268 23.19 10.06 -1.89
N GLY A 269 24.42 10.58 -2.04
CA GLY A 269 25.62 9.99 -1.46
C GLY A 269 25.75 10.10 0.06
N GLY A 270 26.56 9.22 0.65
CA GLY A 270 26.88 9.24 2.09
C GLY A 270 25.80 8.64 3.00
N MET A 271 24.79 7.96 2.41
CA MET A 271 23.73 7.28 3.15
C MET A 271 23.74 5.78 2.82
N SER A 272 23.36 4.95 3.79
CA SER A 272 23.07 3.53 3.54
C SER A 272 21.56 3.35 3.43
N ILE A 273 21.08 2.97 2.23
CA ILE A 273 19.67 2.67 2.01
C ILE A 273 19.39 1.21 2.36
N VAL A 274 18.34 0.99 3.15
CA VAL A 274 17.86 -0.33 3.58
C VAL A 274 16.41 -0.64 3.19
N GLY A 275 15.65 0.36 2.71
CA GLY A 275 14.32 0.14 2.19
C GLY A 275 14.01 1.07 1.02
N LEU A 276 13.06 0.66 0.18
CA LEU A 276 12.55 1.40 -0.96
C LEU A 276 11.06 1.10 -1.04
N ALA A 277 10.23 2.14 -1.19
CA ALA A 277 8.79 1.98 -1.35
C ALA A 277 8.21 3.03 -2.31
N ILE A 278 7.23 2.64 -3.10
CA ILE A 278 6.55 3.44 -4.12
C ILE A 278 5.11 3.71 -3.66
N PRO A 279 4.69 4.99 -3.56
CA PRO A 279 3.31 5.32 -3.21
C PRO A 279 2.29 4.68 -4.17
N THR A 280 1.17 4.24 -3.61
CA THR A 280 0.08 3.61 -4.38
C THR A 280 -0.92 4.65 -4.88
N GLU A 281 -1.78 4.25 -5.82
CA GLU A 281 -2.88 5.11 -6.29
C GLU A 281 -3.91 5.38 -5.16
N PRO A 282 -4.56 6.56 -5.12
CA PRO A 282 -5.67 6.83 -4.19
C PRO A 282 -6.77 5.79 -4.29
N VAL A 283 -7.33 5.42 -3.13
CA VAL A 283 -8.42 4.45 -3.03
C VAL A 283 -9.52 4.97 -2.12
N ALA A 284 -10.76 4.64 -2.47
CA ALA A 284 -11.96 4.85 -1.70
C ALA A 284 -12.83 3.59 -1.69
N TYR A 285 -13.70 3.51 -0.69
CA TYR A 285 -14.60 2.40 -0.42
C TYR A 285 -16.02 2.91 -0.20
N SER A 286 -17.00 2.13 -0.66
CA SER A 286 -18.41 2.35 -0.37
C SER A 286 -19.14 1.00 -0.37
N ALA A 287 -20.37 0.93 0.14
CA ALA A 287 -21.22 -0.25 0.01
C ALA A 287 -22.39 0.04 -0.94
N ASP A 288 -22.71 -0.90 -1.83
CA ASP A 288 -23.92 -0.82 -2.64
C ASP A 288 -25.16 -1.39 -1.93
N GLY A 289 -26.34 -1.22 -2.55
CA GLY A 289 -27.60 -1.75 -2.02
C GLY A 289 -27.70 -3.28 -1.95
N SER A 290 -26.73 -4.03 -2.48
CA SER A 290 -26.64 -5.49 -2.40
C SER A 290 -25.58 -5.96 -1.40
N ASN A 291 -25.06 -5.07 -0.54
CA ASN A 291 -23.96 -5.32 0.38
C ASN A 291 -22.66 -5.77 -0.34
N ASN A 292 -22.37 -5.26 -1.53
CA ASN A 292 -21.02 -5.37 -2.07
C ASN A 292 -20.18 -4.19 -1.60
N LEU A 293 -18.98 -4.48 -1.10
CA LEU A 293 -17.92 -3.51 -0.92
C LEU A 293 -17.38 -3.11 -2.29
N TRP A 294 -17.54 -1.85 -2.63
CA TRP A 294 -16.98 -1.23 -3.82
C TRP A 294 -15.62 -0.63 -3.47
N ILE A 295 -14.65 -0.87 -4.34
CA ILE A 295 -13.27 -0.40 -4.21
C ILE A 295 -12.94 0.36 -5.49
N PHE A 296 -12.54 1.62 -5.39
CA PHE A 296 -12.28 2.46 -6.56
C PHE A 296 -11.31 3.60 -6.26
N ASN A 297 -10.71 4.15 -7.32
CA ASN A 297 -9.97 5.40 -7.23
C ASN A 297 -10.96 6.59 -7.22
N PRO A 298 -10.96 7.47 -6.19
CA PRO A 298 -11.93 8.56 -6.08
C PRO A 298 -11.79 9.63 -7.18
N MET A 299 -10.65 9.70 -7.87
CA MET A 299 -10.41 10.64 -8.97
C MET A 299 -10.83 10.09 -10.33
N SER A 300 -10.96 8.77 -10.46
CA SER A 300 -11.30 8.07 -11.69
C SER A 300 -12.03 6.75 -11.37
N PRO A 301 -13.29 6.82 -10.94
CA PRO A 301 -13.98 5.67 -10.38
C PRO A 301 -14.26 4.59 -11.43
N SER A 302 -13.63 3.43 -11.26
CA SER A 302 -13.95 2.17 -11.93
C SER A 302 -14.10 1.07 -10.87
N PRO A 303 -15.26 0.97 -10.21
CA PRO A 303 -15.42 0.11 -9.04
C PRO A 303 -15.19 -1.37 -9.31
N VAL A 304 -14.40 -2.00 -8.44
CA VAL A 304 -14.36 -3.45 -8.27
C VAL A 304 -15.26 -3.79 -7.09
N ALA A 305 -16.17 -4.76 -7.28
CA ALA A 305 -17.10 -5.19 -6.24
C ALA A 305 -16.62 -6.48 -5.57
N LYS A 306 -16.69 -6.53 -4.25
CA LYS A 306 -16.53 -7.74 -3.43
C LYS A 306 -17.76 -7.92 -2.55
N ALA A 307 -18.37 -9.10 -2.54
CA ALA A 307 -19.52 -9.34 -1.66
C ALA A 307 -19.11 -9.26 -0.19
N ILE A 308 -19.84 -8.49 0.61
CA ILE A 308 -19.69 -8.50 2.07
C ILE A 308 -20.42 -9.73 2.60
N THR A 309 -19.68 -10.65 3.20
CA THR A 309 -20.20 -11.92 3.74
C THR A 309 -20.06 -11.96 5.25
N GLY A 310 -20.80 -12.83 5.96
CA GLY A 310 -20.67 -12.99 7.42
C GLY A 310 -21.43 -11.96 8.27
N MET A 311 -22.17 -11.03 7.67
CA MET A 311 -23.11 -10.17 8.38
C MET A 311 -24.34 -10.93 8.89
N GLN A 312 -25.12 -10.32 9.79
CA GLN A 312 -26.38 -10.92 10.25
C GLN A 312 -27.33 -11.11 9.05
N PRO A 313 -28.01 -12.26 8.91
CA PRO A 313 -28.94 -12.48 7.80
C PRO A 313 -30.02 -11.39 7.73
N GLY A 314 -30.24 -10.83 6.53
CA GLY A 314 -31.21 -9.75 6.28
C GLY A 314 -30.72 -8.35 6.64
N GLU A 315 -29.48 -8.21 7.12
CA GLU A 315 -28.88 -6.91 7.41
C GLU A 315 -28.34 -6.23 6.16
N THR A 316 -28.38 -4.90 6.14
CA THR A 316 -27.76 -4.07 5.11
C THR A 316 -26.68 -3.18 5.73
N VAL A 317 -25.62 -2.89 4.98
CA VAL A 317 -24.61 -1.90 5.41
C VAL A 317 -25.24 -0.52 5.49
N TYR A 318 -24.97 0.24 6.54
CA TYR A 318 -25.42 1.62 6.73
C TYR A 318 -24.27 2.63 6.69
N GLY A 319 -23.09 2.25 7.18
CA GLY A 319 -21.91 3.12 7.16
C GLY A 319 -20.63 2.28 7.20
N LEU A 320 -19.52 2.88 6.80
CA LEU A 320 -18.20 2.26 6.83
C LEU A 320 -17.13 3.35 6.97
N ASP A 321 -16.07 3.04 7.71
CA ASP A 321 -14.92 3.93 7.88
C ASP A 321 -13.70 3.14 8.38
N PHE A 322 -12.50 3.64 8.09
CA PHE A 322 -11.23 3.11 8.57
C PHE A 322 -10.88 3.60 9.95
N ARG A 323 -10.48 2.68 10.84
CA ARG A 323 -9.91 3.03 12.13
C ARG A 323 -8.47 3.55 11.97
N PRO A 324 -8.16 4.80 12.31
CA PRO A 324 -6.81 5.38 12.10
C PRO A 324 -5.71 4.67 12.86
N ALA A 325 -6.03 4.13 14.03
CA ALA A 325 -5.08 3.48 14.91
C ALA A 325 -4.45 2.21 14.31
N ASN A 326 -5.11 1.56 13.36
CA ASN A 326 -4.62 0.30 12.79
C ASN A 326 -4.99 0.04 11.31
N GLY A 327 -5.70 0.94 10.65
CA GLY A 327 -6.10 0.79 9.25
C GLY A 327 -7.10 -0.34 8.99
N GLN A 328 -7.85 -0.78 10.02
CA GLN A 328 -8.94 -1.74 9.87
C GLN A 328 -10.20 -1.03 9.34
N LEU A 329 -10.81 -1.54 8.28
CA LEU A 329 -12.13 -1.08 7.83
C LEU A 329 -13.22 -1.64 8.75
N TYR A 330 -14.10 -0.78 9.24
CA TYR A 330 -15.29 -1.15 9.99
C TYR A 330 -16.55 -0.87 9.17
N VAL A 331 -17.60 -1.64 9.45
CA VAL A 331 -18.93 -1.52 8.85
C VAL A 331 -19.98 -1.53 9.95
N LEU A 332 -20.93 -0.60 9.86
CA LEU A 332 -22.14 -0.57 10.66
C LEU A 332 -23.29 -1.19 9.88
N GLY A 333 -23.90 -2.24 10.43
CA GLY A 333 -25.07 -2.88 9.86
C GLY A 333 -26.39 -2.29 10.39
N SER A 334 -27.46 -2.45 9.59
CA SER A 334 -28.80 -1.94 9.88
C SER A 334 -29.46 -2.49 11.14
N THR A 335 -28.94 -3.58 11.70
CA THR A 335 -29.42 -4.17 12.97
C THR A 335 -28.65 -3.66 14.19
N SER A 336 -27.96 -2.52 14.07
CA SER A 336 -27.14 -1.91 15.13
C SER A 336 -25.97 -2.79 15.54
N ARG A 337 -25.29 -3.39 14.57
CA ARG A 337 -24.13 -4.26 14.78
C ARG A 337 -22.90 -3.69 14.09
N LEU A 338 -21.77 -3.81 14.76
CA LEU A 338 -20.48 -3.38 14.24
C LEU A 338 -19.71 -4.59 13.71
N TYR A 339 -19.03 -4.42 12.59
CA TYR A 339 -18.22 -5.44 11.94
C TYR A 339 -16.86 -4.88 11.56
N THR A 340 -15.82 -5.73 11.57
CA THR A 340 -14.58 -5.48 10.81
C THR A 340 -14.64 -6.22 9.48
N ILE A 341 -14.01 -5.64 8.45
CA ILE A 341 -13.97 -6.23 7.11
C ILE A 341 -12.55 -6.68 6.74
N ASN A 342 -12.42 -7.91 6.27
CA ASN A 342 -11.22 -8.38 5.61
C ASN A 342 -11.21 -7.85 4.15
N LEU A 343 -10.34 -6.89 3.82
CA LEU A 343 -10.32 -6.24 2.50
C LEU A 343 -9.91 -7.18 1.35
N GLY A 344 -9.15 -8.24 1.65
CA GLY A 344 -8.80 -9.27 0.68
C GLY A 344 -10.02 -10.08 0.22
N THR A 345 -10.93 -10.41 1.13
CA THR A 345 -12.02 -11.38 0.89
C THR A 345 -13.44 -10.81 0.93
N GLY A 346 -13.64 -9.64 1.54
CA GLY A 346 -14.98 -9.10 1.85
C GLY A 346 -15.65 -9.75 3.08
N ALA A 347 -14.99 -10.67 3.77
CA ALA A 347 -15.57 -11.31 4.96
C ALA A 347 -15.69 -10.31 6.12
N ALA A 348 -16.89 -10.21 6.69
CA ALA A 348 -17.20 -9.44 7.88
C ALA A 348 -17.05 -10.31 9.14
N THR A 349 -16.46 -9.75 10.18
CA THR A 349 -16.39 -10.36 11.52
C THR A 349 -17.09 -9.44 12.51
N ALA A 350 -18.08 -9.96 13.25
CA ALA A 350 -18.81 -9.17 14.23
C ALA A 350 -17.86 -8.67 15.33
N VAL A 351 -18.02 -7.41 15.71
CA VAL A 351 -17.37 -6.78 16.85
C VAL A 351 -18.36 -6.76 18.00
N GLY A 352 -18.01 -7.43 19.09
CA GLY A 352 -18.91 -7.65 20.21
C GLY A 352 -19.85 -8.84 20.02
N GLY A 353 -20.68 -9.11 21.05
CA GLY A 353 -21.58 -10.27 21.07
C GLY A 353 -22.98 -10.04 20.52
N GLY A 354 -23.34 -8.80 20.16
CA GLY A 354 -24.73 -8.38 20.05
C GLY A 354 -24.93 -7.06 19.31
N PRO A 355 -26.19 -6.67 19.03
CA PRO A 355 -26.48 -5.33 18.61
C PRO A 355 -26.29 -4.38 19.81
N PHE A 356 -25.80 -3.17 19.58
CA PHE A 356 -25.72 -2.17 20.63
C PHE A 356 -27.11 -1.58 20.94
N SER A 357 -27.22 -0.95 22.12
CA SER A 357 -28.42 -0.26 22.59
C SER A 357 -28.06 1.17 23.02
N PRO A 358 -28.88 2.20 22.74
CA PRO A 358 -30.13 2.12 21.98
C PRO A 358 -29.88 1.75 20.51
N THR A 359 -30.88 1.15 19.88
CA THR A 359 -30.80 0.81 18.45
C THR A 359 -30.73 2.07 17.60
N LEU A 360 -30.20 1.92 16.38
CA LEU A 360 -30.25 2.96 15.37
C LEU A 360 -31.69 3.41 15.10
N SER A 361 -31.84 4.71 14.95
CA SER A 361 -33.04 5.36 14.40
C SER A 361 -32.67 6.01 13.07
N GLY A 362 -33.60 5.99 12.11
CA GLY A 362 -33.32 6.47 10.77
C GLY A 362 -32.55 5.47 9.89
N THR A 363 -32.20 5.91 8.68
CA THR A 363 -31.64 5.05 7.62
C THR A 363 -30.44 5.67 6.90
N ASP A 364 -30.21 6.96 7.09
CA ASP A 364 -29.03 7.66 6.58
C ASP A 364 -28.15 8.00 7.78
N ILE A 365 -26.89 7.59 7.69
CA ILE A 365 -25.99 7.51 8.84
C ILE A 365 -24.66 8.17 8.48
N GLY A 366 -24.23 9.14 9.29
CA GLY A 366 -22.82 9.50 9.39
C GLY A 366 -22.12 8.52 10.32
N PHE A 367 -21.04 7.91 9.85
CA PHE A 367 -20.28 6.89 10.57
C PHE A 367 -18.80 7.18 10.35
N ASP A 368 -18.07 7.55 11.41
CA ASP A 368 -16.68 7.96 11.26
C ASP A 368 -15.87 7.80 12.56
N PHE A 369 -14.58 7.51 12.44
CA PHE A 369 -13.67 7.38 13.57
C PHE A 369 -13.13 8.72 14.02
N ASN A 370 -13.28 9.00 15.31
CA ASN A 370 -12.52 10.07 15.94
C ASN A 370 -11.05 9.62 16.13
N PRO A 371 -10.08 10.23 15.41
CA PRO A 371 -8.68 9.78 15.43
C PRO A 371 -7.97 10.09 16.76
N THR A 372 -8.55 10.95 17.61
CA THR A 372 -7.92 11.38 18.87
C THR A 372 -8.31 10.54 20.09
N VAL A 373 -9.57 10.12 20.16
CA VAL A 373 -10.10 9.34 21.31
C VAL A 373 -10.44 7.90 20.94
N ASP A 374 -10.23 7.51 19.68
CA ASP A 374 -10.44 6.16 19.18
C ASP A 374 -11.86 5.65 19.49
N ARG A 375 -12.85 6.45 19.07
CA ARG A 375 -14.28 6.13 19.17
C ARG A 375 -14.94 6.37 17.83
N ILE A 376 -15.96 5.58 17.54
CA ILE A 376 -16.76 5.75 16.33
C ILE A 376 -17.90 6.70 16.66
N ARG A 377 -18.05 7.77 15.89
CA ARG A 377 -19.23 8.64 15.89
C ARG A 377 -20.27 8.04 14.98
N VAL A 378 -21.52 7.99 15.47
CA VAL A 378 -22.68 7.59 14.68
C VAL A 378 -23.76 8.65 14.81
N VAL A 379 -24.05 9.35 13.73
CA VAL A 379 -25.12 10.35 13.64
C VAL A 379 -26.15 9.93 12.61
N THR A 380 -27.41 10.31 12.79
CA THR A 380 -28.50 9.82 11.93
C THR A 380 -29.36 10.96 11.42
N ASN A 381 -30.08 10.71 10.32
CA ASN A 381 -31.06 11.64 9.77
C ASN A 381 -32.27 11.91 10.70
N SER A 382 -32.45 11.13 11.76
CA SER A 382 -33.40 11.39 12.84
C SER A 382 -32.84 12.21 14.01
N GLY A 383 -31.59 12.65 13.93
CA GLY A 383 -30.95 13.48 14.97
C GLY A 383 -30.31 12.70 16.12
N GLN A 384 -30.25 11.37 16.04
CA GLN A 384 -29.52 10.55 17.01
C GLN A 384 -28.02 10.81 16.91
N ASP A 385 -27.33 10.88 18.05
CA ASP A 385 -25.89 11.09 18.16
C ASP A 385 -25.29 10.10 19.19
N LEU A 386 -24.49 9.15 18.71
CA LEU A 386 -23.92 8.06 19.51
C LEU A 386 -22.40 8.00 19.34
N ARG A 387 -21.75 7.46 20.38
CA ARG A 387 -20.37 6.99 20.30
C ARG A 387 -20.31 5.50 20.57
N LEU A 388 -19.62 4.75 19.71
CA LEU A 388 -19.37 3.32 19.88
C LEU A 388 -17.90 3.06 20.25
N ASN A 389 -17.67 1.99 21.00
CA ASN A 389 -16.33 1.47 21.30
C ASN A 389 -15.90 0.46 20.21
N PRO A 390 -14.85 0.74 19.43
CA PRO A 390 -14.44 -0.12 18.32
C PRO A 390 -13.83 -1.46 18.76
N ASN A 391 -13.50 -1.62 20.05
CA ASN A 391 -12.87 -2.83 20.56
C ASN A 391 -13.90 -3.92 20.94
N ASP A 392 -15.09 -3.53 21.36
CA ASP A 392 -16.13 -4.45 21.85
C ASP A 392 -17.51 -4.23 21.21
N GLY A 393 -17.65 -3.25 20.32
CA GLY A 393 -18.89 -2.98 19.58
C GLY A 393 -20.01 -2.38 20.44
N THR A 394 -19.74 -2.05 21.70
CA THR A 394 -20.76 -1.52 22.62
C THR A 394 -20.92 -0.01 22.48
N LEU A 395 -22.05 0.51 22.99
CA LEU A 395 -22.26 1.94 23.14
C LEU A 395 -21.29 2.49 24.19
N ALA A 396 -20.43 3.42 23.78
CA ALA A 396 -19.59 4.19 24.68
C ALA A 396 -20.35 5.34 25.34
N ALA A 397 -21.20 6.03 24.57
CA ALA A 397 -22.09 7.08 25.07
C ALA A 397 -23.25 7.34 24.11
N GLN A 398 -24.40 7.72 24.67
CA GLN A 398 -25.46 8.39 23.95
C GLN A 398 -25.34 9.89 24.24
N ASP A 399 -25.02 10.68 23.22
CA ASP A 399 -24.79 12.11 23.36
C ASP A 399 -26.11 12.89 23.14
N THR A 400 -26.04 14.21 23.29
CA THR A 400 -27.23 15.07 23.10
C THR A 400 -27.67 15.00 21.63
N PRO A 401 -28.98 14.86 21.32
CA PRO A 401 -29.46 14.85 19.95
C PRO A 401 -29.01 16.08 19.15
N LEU A 402 -28.82 15.88 17.85
CA LEU A 402 -28.36 16.93 16.93
C LEU A 402 -29.30 18.15 16.97
N ASN A 403 -28.72 19.34 17.08
CA ASN A 403 -29.42 20.61 17.26
C ASN A 403 -28.65 21.76 16.57
N PRO A 404 -29.29 22.90 16.24
CA PRO A 404 -30.66 23.31 16.57
C PRO A 404 -31.76 22.68 15.69
N GLY A 405 -32.96 22.60 16.26
CA GLY A 405 -34.16 22.10 15.57
C GLY A 405 -34.10 20.59 15.33
N SER A 406 -34.49 20.17 14.12
CA SER A 406 -34.48 18.76 13.70
C SER A 406 -33.67 18.65 12.40
N PRO A 407 -32.32 18.63 12.47
CA PRO A 407 -31.46 18.50 11.30
C PRO A 407 -31.60 17.12 10.65
N VAL A 408 -31.27 17.03 9.35
CA VAL A 408 -31.31 15.78 8.58
C VAL A 408 -29.87 15.48 8.14
N VAL A 409 -29.05 15.00 9.06
CA VAL A 409 -27.65 14.65 8.80
C VAL A 409 -27.55 13.28 8.15
N THR A 410 -26.76 13.17 7.08
CA THR A 410 -26.64 11.91 6.32
C THR A 410 -25.22 11.40 6.16
N ALA A 411 -24.22 12.20 6.55
CA ALA A 411 -22.81 11.84 6.51
C ALA A 411 -22.04 12.68 7.54
N ALA A 412 -20.93 12.14 8.04
CA ALA A 412 -20.05 12.78 9.01
C ALA A 412 -18.61 12.35 8.75
N ALA A 413 -17.64 13.22 9.01
CA ALA A 413 -16.21 12.95 8.85
C ALA A 413 -15.34 13.78 9.80
N TYR A 414 -14.29 13.17 10.35
CA TYR A 414 -13.28 13.80 11.19
C TYR A 414 -12.03 14.19 10.39
N THR A 415 -11.47 15.37 10.66
CA THR A 415 -10.14 15.75 10.14
C THR A 415 -9.01 15.00 10.85
N ASN A 416 -7.82 15.01 10.24
CA ASN A 416 -6.59 14.40 10.76
C ASN A 416 -6.76 12.90 11.04
N ASN A 417 -7.33 12.17 10.07
CA ASN A 417 -7.67 10.75 10.16
C ASN A 417 -6.41 9.86 10.08
N PHE A 418 -5.48 10.00 11.05
CA PHE A 418 -4.23 9.25 11.14
C PHE A 418 -3.89 8.86 12.58
N ALA A 419 -3.11 7.77 12.74
CA ALA A 419 -2.65 7.29 14.03
C ALA A 419 -1.81 8.35 14.78
N GLY A 420 -2.13 8.57 16.06
CA GLY A 420 -1.43 9.54 16.91
C GLY A 420 -1.87 10.99 16.71
N SER A 421 -2.98 11.23 16.02
CA SER A 421 -3.58 12.57 15.91
C SER A 421 -3.86 13.19 17.28
N THR A 422 -3.51 14.48 17.43
CA THR A 422 -3.68 15.24 18.68
C THR A 422 -4.83 16.25 18.62
N ALA A 423 -5.41 16.45 17.44
CA ALA A 423 -6.52 17.38 17.22
C ALA A 423 -7.38 16.89 16.05
N THR A 424 -8.69 17.13 16.14
CA THR A 424 -9.64 16.79 15.06
C THR A 424 -10.84 17.74 15.10
N THR A 425 -11.54 17.86 13.98
CA THR A 425 -12.80 18.60 13.84
C THR A 425 -13.81 17.68 13.16
N LEU A 426 -15.01 17.59 13.74
CA LEU A 426 -16.13 16.84 13.16
C LEU A 426 -16.93 17.74 12.22
N TYR A 427 -17.08 17.28 10.99
CA TYR A 427 -17.94 17.89 9.99
C TYR A 427 -19.08 16.95 9.63
N ASP A 428 -20.28 17.50 9.44
CA ASP A 428 -21.44 16.76 8.99
C ASP A 428 -22.04 17.38 7.72
N ILE A 429 -22.83 16.59 7.00
CA ILE A 429 -23.65 17.06 5.87
C ILE A 429 -25.14 17.01 6.27
N ASP A 430 -25.73 18.19 6.49
CA ASP A 430 -27.18 18.38 6.72
C ASP A 430 -27.89 18.65 5.38
N ILE A 431 -28.79 17.75 4.99
CA ILE A 431 -29.54 17.83 3.72
C ILE A 431 -30.96 18.37 3.89
N ARG A 432 -31.32 18.86 5.08
CA ARG A 432 -32.68 19.32 5.39
C ARG A 432 -33.21 20.41 4.47
N THR A 433 -32.33 21.23 3.91
CA THR A 433 -32.73 22.36 3.05
C THR A 433 -32.46 22.06 1.58
N ALA A 434 -33.09 22.83 0.68
CA ALA A 434 -32.84 22.74 -0.76
C ALA A 434 -31.37 23.02 -1.15
N ASN A 435 -30.58 23.58 -0.22
CA ASN A 435 -29.13 23.66 -0.32
C ASN A 435 -28.52 22.84 0.81
N ALA A 436 -28.08 21.62 0.51
CA ALA A 436 -27.35 20.80 1.49
C ALA A 436 -26.20 21.63 2.06
N THR A 437 -25.93 21.51 3.35
CA THR A 437 -25.01 22.41 4.08
C THR A 437 -23.96 21.58 4.79
N LEU A 438 -22.69 21.98 4.62
CA LEU A 438 -21.61 21.50 5.47
C LEU A 438 -21.70 22.23 6.81
N VAL A 439 -21.69 21.47 7.90
CA VAL A 439 -21.75 21.99 9.27
C VAL A 439 -20.59 21.41 10.08
N ILE A 440 -20.18 22.12 11.13
CA ILE A 440 -19.29 21.59 12.16
C ILE A 440 -20.16 21.18 13.35
N GLN A 441 -19.97 19.97 13.88
CA GLN A 441 -20.61 19.55 15.14
C GLN A 441 -19.70 19.94 16.31
N ASN A 442 -19.98 21.07 16.96
CA ASN A 442 -19.13 21.62 18.02
C ASN A 442 -19.94 22.27 19.17
N PRO A 443 -19.82 21.77 20.42
CA PRO A 443 -19.10 20.56 20.80
C PRO A 443 -19.76 19.29 20.22
N PRO A 444 -18.99 18.26 19.79
CA PRO A 444 -19.57 17.03 19.25
C PRO A 444 -20.59 16.41 20.20
N ASN A 445 -20.25 16.22 21.47
CA ASN A 445 -21.12 15.52 22.43
C ASN A 445 -22.39 16.32 22.82
N ASN A 446 -22.48 17.59 22.42
CA ASN A 446 -23.66 18.43 22.60
C ASN A 446 -24.58 18.38 21.38
N GLY A 447 -24.21 17.68 20.29
CA GLY A 447 -24.97 17.62 19.05
C GLY A 447 -25.10 18.96 18.32
N THR A 448 -24.37 20.01 18.74
CA THR A 448 -24.56 21.38 18.24
C THR A 448 -23.94 21.55 16.86
N LEU A 449 -24.76 21.78 15.86
CA LEU A 449 -24.37 22.01 14.47
C LEU A 449 -24.20 23.51 14.19
N VAL A 450 -23.01 23.87 13.72
CA VAL A 450 -22.63 25.24 13.34
C VAL A 450 -22.43 25.27 11.82
N PRO A 451 -23.23 26.03 11.05
CA PRO A 451 -23.08 26.11 9.60
C PRO A 451 -21.71 26.63 9.17
N VAL A 452 -21.11 25.94 8.19
CA VAL A 452 -19.92 26.42 7.47
C VAL A 452 -20.36 27.10 6.18
N GLY A 453 -21.14 26.40 5.36
CA GLY A 453 -21.69 26.92 4.12
C GLY A 453 -22.38 25.86 3.27
N GLY A 454 -23.13 26.31 2.26
CA GLY A 454 -23.90 25.43 1.38
C GLY A 454 -23.03 24.71 0.35
N LEU A 455 -23.39 23.46 0.04
CA LEU A 455 -22.77 22.66 -1.01
C LEU A 455 -23.09 23.21 -2.41
N GLY A 456 -24.20 23.96 -2.56
CA GLY A 456 -24.63 24.61 -3.79
C GLY A 456 -25.79 23.90 -4.50
N PHE A 457 -26.30 22.81 -3.95
CA PHE A 457 -27.40 22.01 -4.52
C PHE A 457 -28.13 21.20 -3.44
N SER A 458 -29.28 20.63 -3.78
CA SER A 458 -30.02 19.70 -2.92
C SER A 458 -29.44 18.29 -3.06
N ALA A 459 -29.14 17.64 -1.93
CA ALA A 459 -28.74 16.24 -1.89
C ALA A 459 -29.90 15.34 -1.42
N GLU A 460 -29.96 14.13 -1.96
CA GLU A 460 -30.84 13.05 -1.51
C GLU A 460 -30.20 12.31 -0.32
N GLY A 461 -30.89 11.31 0.26
CA GLY A 461 -30.27 10.37 1.22
C GLY A 461 -29.33 9.35 0.53
N GLY A 462 -28.70 8.49 1.31
CA GLY A 462 -27.72 7.52 0.81
C GLY A 462 -26.40 8.16 0.40
N ASN A 463 -25.86 9.02 1.27
CA ASN A 463 -24.61 9.72 1.06
C ASN A 463 -23.46 9.08 1.85
N GLY A 464 -22.24 9.52 1.57
CA GLY A 464 -21.07 9.30 2.41
C GLY A 464 -20.13 10.50 2.35
N PHE A 465 -19.33 10.69 3.38
CA PHE A 465 -18.37 11.78 3.50
C PHE A 465 -17.18 11.28 4.29
N ASP A 466 -15.97 11.57 3.81
CA ASP A 466 -14.74 11.28 4.52
C ASP A 466 -13.70 12.35 4.19
N ILE A 467 -12.73 12.52 5.08
CA ILE A 467 -11.64 13.48 4.98
C ILE A 467 -10.32 12.73 4.99
N GLY A 468 -9.51 12.96 3.94
CA GLY A 468 -8.23 12.29 3.77
C GLY A 468 -7.32 12.48 4.98
N GLY A 469 -6.74 11.37 5.46
CA GLY A 469 -5.96 11.34 6.69
C GLY A 469 -4.79 12.32 6.67
N THR A 470 -3.98 12.30 5.61
CA THR A 470 -2.79 13.19 5.53
C THR A 470 -3.03 14.45 4.71
N SER A 471 -3.94 14.41 3.74
CA SER A 471 -4.24 15.59 2.93
C SER A 471 -5.22 16.57 3.58
N ASN A 472 -6.05 16.10 4.52
CA ASN A 472 -7.22 16.82 5.02
C ASN A 472 -8.16 17.32 3.91
N MET A 473 -8.15 16.67 2.74
CA MET A 473 -9.10 16.96 1.66
C MET A 473 -10.41 16.22 1.93
N GLY A 474 -11.52 16.95 2.01
CA GLY A 474 -12.85 16.37 2.15
C GLY A 474 -13.36 15.84 0.81
N TYR A 475 -13.88 14.61 0.81
CA TYR A 475 -14.57 14.02 -0.33
C TYR A 475 -15.91 13.46 0.11
N ALA A 476 -16.95 13.77 -0.65
CA ALA A 476 -18.30 13.28 -0.40
C ALA A 476 -18.83 12.51 -1.61
N LEU A 477 -19.49 11.40 -1.33
CA LEU A 477 -20.27 10.66 -2.30
C LEU A 477 -21.74 11.10 -2.13
N LEU A 478 -22.20 11.95 -3.03
CA LEU A 478 -23.50 12.62 -2.90
C LEU A 478 -24.43 12.25 -4.05
N ARG A 479 -25.69 12.02 -3.71
CA ARG A 479 -26.74 11.74 -4.69
C ARG A 479 -27.61 12.97 -4.91
N SER A 480 -27.85 13.33 -6.18
CA SER A 480 -28.73 14.42 -6.57
C SER A 480 -29.36 14.16 -7.93
N GLY A 481 -30.69 14.33 -8.05
CA GLY A 481 -31.41 14.07 -9.29
C GLY A 481 -31.27 12.63 -9.77
N GLY A 482 -31.13 11.68 -8.83
CA GLY A 482 -30.91 10.27 -9.11
C GLY A 482 -29.49 9.90 -9.58
N THR A 483 -28.54 10.84 -9.60
CA THR A 483 -27.15 10.62 -10.00
C THR A 483 -26.23 10.65 -8.78
N THR A 484 -25.33 9.68 -8.68
CA THR A 484 -24.37 9.58 -7.58
C THR A 484 -22.99 10.06 -8.06
N THR A 485 -22.48 11.12 -7.45
CA THR A 485 -21.25 11.80 -7.87
C THR A 485 -20.30 11.98 -6.67
N ILE A 486 -19.01 11.80 -6.92
CA ILE A 486 -17.94 12.15 -6.00
C ILE A 486 -17.69 13.65 -6.11
N TYR A 487 -17.69 14.34 -4.97
CA TYR A 487 -17.39 15.76 -4.85
C TYR A 487 -16.18 15.96 -3.94
N SER A 488 -15.30 16.89 -4.28
CA SER A 488 -14.40 17.48 -3.31
C SER A 488 -15.14 18.56 -2.53
N ILE A 489 -15.01 18.58 -1.20
CA ILE A 489 -15.68 19.53 -0.32
C ILE A 489 -14.64 20.50 0.27
N ASN A 490 -14.85 21.79 0.06
CA ASN A 490 -14.03 22.81 0.71
C ASN A 490 -14.47 22.94 2.18
N LEU A 491 -13.62 22.50 3.11
CA LEU A 491 -13.94 22.49 4.54
C LEU A 491 -14.07 23.90 5.17
N GLY A 492 -13.54 24.94 4.51
CA GLY A 492 -13.64 26.33 4.99
C GLY A 492 -14.87 27.09 4.50
N SER A 493 -15.44 26.71 3.35
CA SER A 493 -16.59 27.39 2.74
C SER A 493 -17.84 26.53 2.58
N GLY A 494 -17.72 25.21 2.72
CA GLY A 494 -18.77 24.25 2.40
C GLY A 494 -18.98 24.01 0.91
N ALA A 495 -18.31 24.72 0.01
CA ALA A 495 -18.54 24.57 -1.43
C ALA A 495 -18.13 23.17 -1.93
N ALA A 496 -19.04 22.50 -2.67
CA ALA A 496 -18.78 21.23 -3.32
C ALA A 496 -18.35 21.44 -4.78
N SER A 497 -17.33 20.71 -5.23
CA SER A 497 -16.91 20.68 -6.64
C SER A 497 -16.97 19.24 -7.15
N ALA A 498 -17.68 19.01 -8.27
CA ALA A 498 -17.82 17.67 -8.83
C ALA A 498 -16.46 17.15 -9.33
N VAL A 499 -16.13 15.91 -8.97
CA VAL A 499 -14.91 15.22 -9.38
C VAL A 499 -15.23 14.21 -10.47
N ALA A 500 -16.09 13.23 -10.15
CA ALA A 500 -16.47 12.17 -11.08
C ALA A 500 -17.81 11.52 -10.70
N THR A 501 -18.58 11.10 -11.71
CA THR A 501 -19.81 10.32 -11.50
C THR A 501 -19.49 8.83 -11.35
N ILE A 502 -20.18 8.15 -10.43
CA ILE A 502 -20.04 6.71 -10.26
C ILE A 502 -20.81 5.97 -11.38
N PRO A 503 -20.17 5.04 -12.11
CA PRO A 503 -20.85 4.25 -13.14
C PRO A 503 -22.08 3.51 -12.61
N GLY A 504 -23.18 3.53 -13.39
CA GLY A 504 -24.42 2.81 -13.06
C GLY A 504 -25.37 3.53 -12.08
N ASN A 505 -25.01 4.73 -11.59
CA ASN A 505 -25.82 5.54 -10.67
C ASN A 505 -26.40 4.78 -9.45
N PRO A 506 -25.59 3.94 -8.79
CA PRO A 506 -26.03 3.14 -7.65
C PRO A 506 -26.56 4.02 -6.52
N THR A 507 -27.44 3.45 -5.70
CA THR A 507 -27.57 3.89 -4.31
C THR A 507 -26.41 3.29 -3.53
N VAL A 508 -25.68 4.16 -2.85
CA VAL A 508 -24.46 3.84 -2.10
C VAL A 508 -24.66 4.17 -0.63
N ARG A 509 -23.87 3.55 0.22
CA ARG A 509 -23.92 3.74 1.68
C ARG A 509 -22.53 3.78 2.24
N GLY A 510 -22.27 4.81 3.04
CA GLY A 510 -20.93 5.09 3.56
C GLY A 510 -19.94 5.45 2.47
N PHE A 511 -18.85 6.07 2.88
CA PHE A 511 -17.73 6.41 2.02
C PHE A 511 -16.51 6.52 2.90
N ALA A 512 -15.42 5.84 2.54
CA ALA A 512 -14.16 5.94 3.26
C ALA A 512 -13.00 5.99 2.27
N LEU A 513 -12.08 6.90 2.49
CA LEU A 513 -10.82 7.06 1.80
C LEU A 513 -9.77 6.17 2.47
N GLY A 514 -8.80 5.71 1.68
CA GLY A 514 -7.58 5.16 2.26
C GLY A 514 -6.90 6.20 3.14
N LEU A 515 -6.52 5.81 4.36
CA LEU A 515 -5.92 6.70 5.38
C LEU A 515 -4.59 7.36 4.95
N GLY A 516 -3.95 6.89 3.88
CA GLY A 516 -2.72 7.44 3.34
C GLY A 516 -2.90 8.65 2.43
N PHE A 517 -4.13 9.03 2.09
CA PHE A 517 -4.44 10.06 1.10
C PHE A 517 -4.98 11.36 1.69
#